data_AF-A0A284SBC7-F1
#
_entry.id   AF-A0A284SBC7-F1
#
_cell.length_a   1.000
_cell.length_b   1.000
_cell.length_c   1.000
_cell.angle_alpha   90.00
_cell.angle_beta   90.00
_cell.angle_gamma   90.00
#
_symmetry.space_group_name_H-M   'P 1'
#
loop_
_entity.id
_entity.type
_entity.pdbx_description
1 polymer ?
#
loop_
_entity_poly.entity_id
_entity_poly.type
_entity_poly.pdbx_seq_one_letter_code
_entity_poly.pdbx_strand_id
1 'polypeptide(L)'
;MHDVKGLEGTQPGDLAILCPSCPRPGINLPLDWAQAPPHLQFLYLLLICIDANFRLKNQMVSLYSRDPGLGIGWAYLTACEPYEAYVWTQATDADISTCMEFSAMKKSNTKFSKGLRYTGVVAIYCGRSEMVLPTCVGNMSKGECYANIDPLAAAAIQQFSDLLWVVISYDIPCQWIKTIFTCMTSHWPANLWFNPDIRITPIIPKFHEPGHKQEGHEQFSFNLVFGVGLSDGECPERIWAAHNALGNSTKMAGPRTRQDLIDDHLGFWNWLKYCEMGWTLWKRYKAVISERNRQDESHKRFTLSLLPNMVTEWEDACATWEEDKVLKTVFNPFEVQSHDLTEDEVHKELAEEEEAHRHNGGWVLHDMSPSTFIKFGFAIEESQQKLHHEVKKLKANSTPNQDAHIAEQRSLLVSKVKKFKELRAIYMLRLLQFITESEELDYSSSGVLAEGVKLWLPSSVPADRRSQVCDTLLSDMEELLHTAQCHDALNSIHHIL
;
A
#
# COMPACT_ATOMS: atom_id res chain seq x y z
N MET A 1 -12.23 10.59 42.09
CA MET A 1 -11.03 10.86 42.89
C MET A 1 -10.60 12.28 42.52
N HIS A 2 -10.54 13.22 43.45
CA HIS A 2 -10.06 14.58 43.17
C HIS A 2 -8.56 14.63 43.45
N ASP A 3 -7.75 15.03 42.46
CA ASP A 3 -6.34 15.31 42.68
C ASP A 3 -6.18 16.55 43.57
N VAL A 4 -5.43 16.42 44.64
CA VAL A 4 -5.13 17.49 45.61
C VAL A 4 -4.38 18.68 44.98
N LYS A 5 -3.72 18.48 43.83
CA LYS A 5 -3.05 19.55 43.08
C LYS A 5 -4.00 20.35 42.18
N GLY A 6 -5.26 19.91 42.02
CA GLY A 6 -6.24 20.59 41.17
C GLY A 6 -5.79 20.70 39.70
N LEU A 7 -6.32 21.71 38.97
CA LEU A 7 -6.02 21.94 37.55
C LEU A 7 -4.53 22.25 37.29
N GLU A 8 -3.86 22.90 38.24
CA GLU A 8 -2.44 23.25 38.13
C GLU A 8 -1.52 22.02 38.16
N GLY A 9 -2.02 20.88 38.65
CA GLY A 9 -1.29 19.62 38.70
C GLY A 9 -1.30 18.82 37.39
N THR A 10 -2.22 19.11 36.46
CA THR A 10 -2.43 18.31 35.23
C THR A 10 -1.21 18.40 34.32
N GLN A 11 -0.57 17.26 34.07
CA GLN A 11 0.56 17.15 33.16
C GLN A 11 0.09 16.97 31.71
N PRO A 12 0.97 17.24 30.73
CA PRO A 12 0.65 16.98 29.33
C PRO A 12 0.24 15.51 29.11
N GLY A 13 -0.91 15.31 28.47
CA GLY A 13 -1.46 13.98 28.17
C GLY A 13 -2.19 13.26 29.31
N ASP A 14 -2.26 13.81 30.53
CA ASP A 14 -2.90 13.17 31.69
C ASP A 14 -4.41 12.88 31.50
N LEU A 15 -5.08 13.62 30.62
CA LEU A 15 -6.50 13.45 30.31
C LEU A 15 -6.74 12.47 29.15
N ALA A 16 -5.69 11.95 28.52
CA ALA A 16 -5.82 10.97 27.45
C ALA A 16 -6.10 9.56 28.00
N ILE A 17 -6.95 8.81 27.31
CA ILE A 17 -7.15 7.39 27.61
C ILE A 17 -5.93 6.63 27.09
N LEU A 18 -5.15 6.07 28.02
CA LEU A 18 -3.96 5.30 27.69
C LEU A 18 -4.33 3.98 27.00
N CYS A 19 -3.67 3.71 25.88
CA CYS A 19 -3.82 2.45 25.17
C CYS A 19 -3.31 1.26 26.01
N PRO A 20 -4.16 0.26 26.31
CA PRO A 20 -3.74 -0.92 27.07
C PRO A 20 -2.95 -1.95 26.23
N SER A 21 -2.96 -1.83 24.90
CA SER A 21 -2.13 -2.67 24.00
C SER A 21 -0.71 -2.14 23.80
N CYS A 22 -0.44 -0.88 24.17
CA CYS A 22 0.91 -0.34 24.16
C CYS A 22 1.72 -0.99 25.30
N PRO A 23 2.95 -1.46 25.05
CA PRO A 23 3.79 -2.05 26.09
C PRO A 23 4.29 -0.97 27.05
N ARG A 24 3.96 -1.11 28.34
CA ARG A 24 4.29 -0.15 29.40
C ARG A 24 4.96 -0.88 30.58
N PRO A 25 6.29 -0.76 30.73
CA PRO A 25 7.01 -1.30 31.88
C PRO A 25 6.36 -0.87 33.21
N GLY A 26 6.26 -1.82 34.15
CA GLY A 26 5.63 -1.58 35.46
C GLY A 26 4.10 -1.51 35.45
N ILE A 27 3.45 -1.55 34.28
CA ILE A 27 1.98 -1.51 34.17
C ILE A 27 1.44 -2.82 33.61
N ASN A 28 1.81 -3.18 32.37
CA ASN A 28 1.25 -4.32 31.65
C ASN A 28 2.31 -5.26 31.05
N LEU A 29 3.58 -5.11 31.47
CA LEU A 29 4.68 -6.00 31.10
C LEU A 29 5.14 -6.84 32.30
N PRO A 30 5.59 -8.10 32.08
CA PRO A 30 6.30 -8.89 33.09
C PRO A 30 7.55 -8.15 33.61
N LEU A 31 7.98 -8.39 34.86
CA LEU A 31 9.16 -7.70 35.42
C LEU A 31 10.46 -8.00 34.65
N ASP A 32 10.55 -9.18 34.05
CA ASP A 32 11.68 -9.71 33.30
C ASP A 32 11.57 -9.51 31.78
N TRP A 33 10.63 -8.66 31.33
CA TRP A 33 10.37 -8.42 29.90
C TRP A 33 11.64 -8.04 29.11
N ALA A 34 12.54 -7.27 29.73
CA ALA A 34 13.78 -6.81 29.10
C ALA A 34 14.83 -7.93 28.91
N GLN A 35 14.70 -9.05 29.63
CA GLN A 35 15.56 -10.23 29.47
C GLN A 35 14.95 -11.29 28.54
N ALA A 36 13.84 -10.97 27.87
CA ALA A 36 13.21 -11.91 26.95
C ALA A 36 14.17 -12.34 25.83
N PRO A 37 14.16 -13.63 25.46
CA PRO A 37 15.03 -14.12 24.39
C PRO A 37 14.69 -13.41 23.07
N PRO A 38 15.65 -13.26 22.14
CA PRO A 38 15.48 -12.46 20.92
C PRO A 38 14.20 -12.78 20.14
N HIS A 39 13.89 -14.07 19.97
CA HIS A 39 12.70 -14.54 19.25
C HIS A 39 11.36 -14.22 19.95
N LEU A 40 11.34 -13.73 21.19
CA LEU A 40 10.13 -13.29 21.92
C LEU A 40 10.08 -11.78 22.17
N GLN A 41 11.15 -11.04 21.87
CA GLN A 41 11.18 -9.59 22.12
C GLN A 41 10.08 -8.83 21.36
N PHE A 42 9.60 -9.39 20.25
CA PHE A 42 8.50 -8.81 19.48
C PHE A 42 7.19 -8.68 20.28
N LEU A 43 7.00 -9.45 21.36
CA LEU A 43 5.85 -9.32 22.23
C LEU A 43 5.78 -7.93 22.88
N TYR A 44 6.95 -7.33 23.13
CA TYR A 44 7.11 -6.05 23.83
C TYR A 44 7.40 -4.87 22.90
N LEU A 45 7.42 -5.08 21.58
CA LEU A 45 7.63 -3.97 20.64
C LEU A 45 6.46 -2.97 20.68
N LEU A 46 6.77 -1.70 20.54
CA LEU A 46 5.80 -0.66 20.28
C LEU A 46 5.62 -0.50 18.77
N LEU A 47 4.39 -0.59 18.27
CA LEU A 47 4.06 -0.25 16.88
C LEU A 47 3.34 1.09 16.86
N ILE A 48 3.95 2.11 16.26
CA ILE A 48 3.33 3.40 16.02
C ILE A 48 3.10 3.64 14.53
N CYS A 49 1.97 4.28 14.19
CA CYS A 49 1.68 4.74 12.84
C CYS A 49 1.55 6.26 12.83
N ILE A 50 2.16 6.90 11.83
CA ILE A 50 2.21 8.35 11.64
C ILE A 50 1.53 8.68 10.32
N ASP A 51 0.63 9.66 10.32
CA ASP A 51 0.03 10.18 9.08
C ASP A 51 -0.49 11.62 9.26
N ALA A 52 -0.71 12.31 8.15
CA ALA A 52 -1.19 13.68 8.04
C ALA A 52 -2.59 13.78 7.40
N ASN A 53 -3.51 14.45 8.09
CA ASN A 53 -4.85 14.73 7.60
C ASN A 53 -5.00 16.19 7.13
N PHE A 54 -5.17 16.35 5.80
CA PHE A 54 -5.34 17.65 5.13
C PHE A 54 -6.80 18.16 5.10
N ARG A 55 -7.78 17.39 5.62
CA ARG A 55 -9.20 17.81 5.67
C ARG A 55 -9.52 18.62 6.92
N LEU A 56 -8.80 18.41 8.02
CA LEU A 56 -8.97 19.15 9.28
C LEU A 56 -8.35 20.55 9.22
N LYS A 57 -8.80 21.37 8.27
CA LYS A 57 -8.33 22.75 8.07
C LYS A 57 -8.89 23.70 9.14
N ASN A 58 -8.22 24.82 9.37
CA ASN A 58 -8.75 25.90 10.20
C ASN A 58 -8.55 27.25 9.50
N GLN A 59 -9.62 28.05 9.42
CA GLN A 59 -9.56 29.40 8.89
C GLN A 59 -9.15 30.40 9.97
N MET A 60 -8.51 31.47 9.54
CA MET A 60 -8.09 32.55 10.44
C MET A 60 -9.27 33.47 10.79
N VAL A 61 -10.16 33.01 11.68
CA VAL A 61 -11.41 33.71 12.05
C VAL A 61 -11.41 34.31 13.46
N SER A 62 -10.47 33.90 14.34
CA SER A 62 -10.33 34.39 15.71
C SER A 62 -8.86 34.35 16.18
N LEU A 63 -8.59 34.89 17.37
CA LEU A 63 -7.31 34.97 18.04
C LEU A 63 -7.32 34.16 19.34
N TYR A 64 -6.17 33.63 19.76
CA TYR A 64 -6.02 32.88 21.02
C TYR A 64 -6.45 33.67 22.27
N SER A 65 -6.28 35.00 22.27
CA SER A 65 -6.70 35.85 23.40
C SER A 65 -8.22 35.95 23.56
N ARG A 66 -8.99 35.64 22.51
CA ARG A 66 -10.46 35.67 22.52
C ARG A 66 -11.08 34.28 22.62
N ASP A 67 -10.26 33.25 22.53
CA ASP A 67 -10.64 31.84 22.56
C ASP A 67 -9.46 31.10 23.21
N PRO A 68 -9.39 31.04 24.57
CA PRO A 68 -8.21 30.53 25.29
C PRO A 68 -8.17 28.99 25.42
N GLY A 69 -9.30 28.30 25.23
CA GLY A 69 -9.42 26.84 25.36
C GLY A 69 -9.47 26.37 26.81
N LEU A 70 -9.79 25.09 27.00
CA LEU A 70 -10.00 24.50 28.34
C LEU A 70 -8.87 23.58 28.80
N GLY A 71 -8.22 22.84 27.90
CA GLY A 71 -7.28 21.78 28.28
C GLY A 71 -6.12 21.60 27.32
N ILE A 72 -5.45 22.70 26.96
CA ILE A 72 -4.44 22.72 25.90
C ILE A 72 -3.23 21.86 26.27
N GLY A 73 -2.99 20.81 25.49
CA GLY A 73 -1.88 19.91 25.72
C GLY A 73 -2.14 18.82 26.76
N TRP A 74 -3.32 18.79 27.39
CA TRP A 74 -3.63 17.84 28.45
C TRP A 74 -4.15 16.49 27.95
N ALA A 75 -4.51 16.36 26.67
CA ALA A 75 -5.02 15.11 26.10
C ALA A 75 -4.21 14.66 24.86
N TYR A 76 -4.76 14.74 23.65
CA TYR A 76 -4.15 14.17 22.44
C TYR A 76 -3.39 15.20 21.64
N LEU A 77 -3.91 16.43 21.54
CA LEU A 77 -3.19 17.53 20.91
C LEU A 77 -1.99 17.94 21.78
N THR A 78 -0.86 18.17 21.12
CA THR A 78 0.34 18.68 21.76
C THR A 78 0.17 20.14 22.17
N ALA A 79 0.98 20.60 23.14
CA ALA A 79 0.99 21.99 23.57
C ALA A 79 1.34 22.91 22.38
N CYS A 80 0.38 23.76 22.00
CA CYS A 80 0.40 24.50 20.75
C CYS A 80 1.62 25.43 20.60
N GLU A 81 1.96 26.19 21.64
CA GLU A 81 2.99 27.23 21.58
C GLU A 81 4.41 26.68 21.38
N PRO A 82 4.92 25.73 22.20
CA PRO A 82 6.25 25.19 22.00
C PRO A 82 6.36 24.39 20.70
N TYR A 83 5.30 23.65 20.33
CA TYR A 83 5.27 22.89 19.08
C TYR A 83 5.30 23.82 17.86
N GLU A 84 4.46 24.85 17.81
CA GLU A 84 4.48 25.79 16.68
C GLU A 84 5.79 26.55 16.61
N ALA A 85 6.33 27.03 17.74
CA ALA A 85 7.62 27.71 17.76
C ALA A 85 8.72 26.83 17.14
N TYR A 86 8.76 25.54 17.49
CA TYR A 86 9.67 24.58 16.87
C TYR A 86 9.44 24.48 15.35
N VAL A 87 8.19 24.21 14.93
CA VAL A 87 7.83 24.06 13.51
C VAL A 87 8.24 25.30 12.72
N TRP A 88 7.99 26.51 13.22
CA TRP A 88 8.36 27.76 12.55
C TRP A 88 9.86 27.93 12.35
N THR A 89 10.69 27.47 13.29
CA THR A 89 12.15 27.55 13.17
C THR A 89 12.76 26.52 12.22
N GLN A 90 12.11 25.36 12.07
CA GLN A 90 12.64 24.22 11.31
C GLN A 90 11.97 24.02 9.96
N ALA A 91 10.81 24.64 9.71
CA ALA A 91 10.11 24.53 8.43
C ALA A 91 10.91 25.21 7.31
N THR A 92 11.72 24.43 6.62
CA THR A 92 12.40 24.83 5.38
C THR A 92 11.64 24.27 4.17
N ASP A 93 11.68 24.95 3.03
CA ASP A 93 11.07 24.46 1.78
C ASP A 93 11.85 23.26 1.17
N ALA A 94 12.87 22.73 1.88
CA ALA A 94 13.84 21.76 1.37
C ALA A 94 13.45 20.28 1.55
N ASP A 95 12.32 19.97 2.20
CA ASP A 95 11.81 18.60 2.31
C ASP A 95 11.20 18.12 0.97
N ILE A 96 12.01 18.04 -0.08
CA ILE A 96 11.58 17.49 -1.37
C ILE A 96 11.64 15.97 -1.26
N SER A 97 10.47 15.33 -1.20
CA SER A 97 10.39 13.87 -1.26
C SER A 97 10.96 13.37 -2.59
N THR A 98 11.87 12.41 -2.54
CA THR A 98 12.41 11.71 -3.71
C THR A 98 11.50 10.58 -4.21
N CYS A 99 10.50 10.17 -3.41
CA CYS A 99 9.48 9.22 -3.84
C CYS A 99 8.47 9.94 -4.77
N MET A 100 8.31 9.42 -5.99
CA MET A 100 7.66 10.14 -7.11
C MET A 100 6.20 10.51 -6.82
N GLU A 101 5.40 9.58 -6.30
CA GLU A 101 3.99 9.80 -5.99
C GLU A 101 3.81 10.79 -4.82
N PHE A 102 4.62 10.66 -3.77
CA PHE A 102 4.60 11.57 -2.63
C PHE A 102 5.04 13.00 -2.99
N SER A 103 6.00 13.14 -3.92
CA SER A 103 6.39 14.44 -4.46
C SER A 103 5.23 15.12 -5.19
N ALA A 104 4.41 14.35 -5.92
CA ALA A 104 3.21 14.85 -6.59
C ALA A 104 2.10 15.23 -5.58
N MET A 105 1.88 14.43 -4.54
CA MET A 105 0.90 14.73 -3.47
C MET A 105 1.29 15.98 -2.66
N LYS A 106 2.56 16.15 -2.31
CA LYS A 106 3.04 17.33 -1.58
C LYS A 106 2.81 18.63 -2.37
N LYS A 107 2.99 18.59 -3.69
CA LYS A 107 2.72 19.72 -4.60
C LYS A 107 1.24 20.05 -4.74
N SER A 108 0.32 19.09 -4.59
CA SER A 108 -1.12 19.37 -4.64
C SER A 108 -1.63 19.96 -3.33
N ASN A 109 -1.15 19.45 -2.20
CA ASN A 109 -1.61 19.83 -0.85
C ASN A 109 -1.14 21.23 -0.38
N THR A 110 -0.08 21.77 -0.99
CA THR A 110 0.46 23.11 -0.65
C THR A 110 -0.19 24.26 -1.43
N LYS A 111 -0.98 23.99 -2.48
CA LYS A 111 -1.52 25.02 -3.39
C LYS A 111 -2.62 25.93 -2.81
N PHE A 112 -3.26 25.56 -1.70
CA PHE A 112 -4.45 26.27 -1.17
C PHE A 112 -4.36 26.62 0.33
N SER A 113 -3.26 27.28 0.75
CA SER A 113 -3.03 27.66 2.15
C SER A 113 -3.48 29.08 2.53
N LYS A 114 -3.74 29.97 1.56
CA LYS A 114 -4.08 31.38 1.83
C LYS A 114 -5.41 31.51 2.59
N GLY A 115 -5.38 32.22 3.72
CA GLY A 115 -6.54 32.42 4.60
C GLY A 115 -6.78 31.30 5.63
N LEU A 116 -5.92 30.27 5.64
CA LEU A 116 -5.92 29.24 6.66
C LEU A 116 -4.91 29.56 7.77
N ARG A 117 -5.29 29.27 9.01
CA ARG A 117 -4.36 29.15 10.14
C ARG A 117 -3.63 27.81 10.08
N TYR A 118 -4.36 26.74 9.81
CA TYR A 118 -3.82 25.38 9.66
C TYR A 118 -4.35 24.72 8.39
N THR A 119 -3.46 24.03 7.67
CA THR A 119 -3.78 23.24 6.49
C THR A 119 -4.25 21.83 6.82
N GLY A 120 -4.09 21.39 8.07
CA GLY A 120 -4.45 20.05 8.53
C GLY A 120 -3.85 19.73 9.91
N VAL A 121 -3.77 18.45 10.23
CA VAL A 121 -3.11 17.92 11.43
C VAL A 121 -2.25 16.70 11.10
N VAL A 122 -1.20 16.46 11.86
CA VAL A 122 -0.46 15.19 11.93
C VAL A 122 -0.87 14.50 13.21
N ALA A 123 -0.97 13.17 13.19
CA ALA A 123 -1.20 12.39 14.39
C ALA A 123 -0.38 11.11 14.42
N ILE A 124 -0.09 10.63 15.63
CA ILE A 124 0.53 9.33 15.88
C ILE A 124 -0.40 8.43 16.68
N TYR A 125 -0.46 7.18 16.24
CA TYR A 125 -1.38 6.17 16.72
C TYR A 125 -0.64 4.92 17.18
N CYS A 126 -1.27 4.16 18.07
CA CYS A 126 -0.90 2.77 18.28
C CYS A 126 -1.39 1.92 17.09
N GLY A 127 -0.48 1.34 16.32
CA GLY A 127 -0.83 0.47 15.19
C GLY A 127 -1.52 -0.83 15.59
N ARG A 128 -1.46 -1.26 16.86
CA ARG A 128 -2.12 -2.48 17.35
C ARG A 128 -3.62 -2.28 17.64
N SER A 129 -3.96 -1.14 18.24
CA SER A 129 -5.30 -0.87 18.79
C SER A 129 -6.02 0.28 18.10
N GLU A 130 -5.35 0.99 17.19
CA GLU A 130 -5.88 2.16 16.49
C GLU A 130 -6.30 3.28 17.46
N MET A 131 -5.59 3.38 18.59
CA MET A 131 -5.78 4.44 19.59
C MET A 131 -4.78 5.57 19.37
N VAL A 132 -5.23 6.80 19.50
CA VAL A 132 -4.39 8.00 19.40
C VAL A 132 -3.49 8.08 20.63
N LEU A 133 -2.19 8.36 20.43
CA LEU A 133 -1.26 8.50 21.54
C LEU A 133 -1.41 9.88 22.22
N PRO A 134 -1.24 9.97 23.55
CA PRO A 134 -1.25 11.23 24.28
C PRO A 134 -0.26 12.23 23.69
N THR A 135 -0.65 13.50 23.60
CA THR A 135 0.16 14.64 23.11
C THR A 135 0.82 14.43 21.73
N CYS A 136 0.31 13.51 20.91
CA CYS A 136 0.88 13.15 19.62
C CYS A 136 0.07 13.64 18.41
N VAL A 137 -0.79 14.65 18.60
CA VAL A 137 -1.50 15.32 17.50
C VAL A 137 -1.02 16.77 17.39
N GLY A 138 -0.52 17.15 16.21
CA GLY A 138 0.03 18.49 15.95
C GLY A 138 -0.63 19.15 14.76
N ASN A 139 -0.81 20.46 14.81
CA ASN A 139 -1.33 21.22 13.68
C ASN A 139 -0.27 21.38 12.58
N MET A 140 -0.72 21.44 11.31
CA MET A 140 0.15 21.75 10.17
C MET A 140 -0.12 23.17 9.68
N SER A 141 0.91 24.02 9.63
CA SER A 141 0.78 25.41 9.18
C SER A 141 0.83 25.54 7.65
N LYS A 142 1.68 24.74 6.97
CA LYS A 142 1.92 24.84 5.52
C LYS A 142 2.17 23.46 4.90
N GLY A 143 1.16 22.60 4.98
CA GLY A 143 1.28 21.20 4.59
C GLY A 143 2.17 20.41 5.54
N GLU A 144 2.45 19.16 5.17
CA GLU A 144 3.27 18.25 5.96
C GLU A 144 4.77 18.46 5.66
N CYS A 145 5.57 18.49 6.72
CA CYS A 145 7.03 18.53 6.67
C CYS A 145 7.62 17.82 7.89
N TYR A 146 8.90 17.47 7.86
CA TYR A 146 9.54 16.75 8.97
C TYR A 146 9.49 17.54 10.27
N ALA A 147 9.51 18.88 10.20
CA ALA A 147 9.33 19.73 11.37
C ALA A 147 7.99 19.49 12.10
N ASN A 148 6.94 19.03 11.41
CA ASN A 148 5.68 18.63 12.05
C ASN A 148 5.77 17.24 12.71
N ILE A 149 6.48 16.30 12.07
CA ILE A 149 6.55 14.90 12.50
C ILE A 149 7.50 14.74 13.69
N ASP A 150 8.70 15.29 13.59
CA ASP A 150 9.81 15.14 14.53
C ASP A 150 9.43 15.27 16.00
N PRO A 151 8.84 16.40 16.48
CA PRO A 151 8.55 16.57 17.89
C PRO A 151 7.42 15.65 18.38
N LEU A 152 6.50 15.25 17.49
CA LEU A 152 5.43 14.31 17.83
C LEU A 152 6.00 12.89 17.95
N ALA A 153 6.86 12.48 17.01
CA ALA A 153 7.52 11.18 17.04
C ALA A 153 8.44 11.06 18.26
N ALA A 154 9.16 12.13 18.59
CA ALA A 154 9.95 12.23 19.81
C ALA A 154 9.09 12.02 21.07
N ALA A 155 7.98 12.76 21.18
CA ALA A 155 7.05 12.64 22.29
C ALA A 155 6.43 11.24 22.39
N ALA A 156 6.11 10.61 21.25
CA ALA A 156 5.62 9.24 21.20
C ALA A 156 6.68 8.25 21.71
N ILE A 157 7.91 8.32 21.22
CA ILE A 157 9.00 7.40 21.62
C ILE A 157 9.35 7.59 23.11
N GLN A 158 9.40 8.82 23.60
CA GLN A 158 9.72 9.10 25.00
C GLN A 158 8.73 8.50 26.00
N GLN A 159 7.43 8.47 25.66
CA GLN A 159 6.41 7.80 26.47
C GLN A 159 6.70 6.31 26.69
N PHE A 160 7.60 5.73 25.89
CA PHE A 160 8.02 4.35 25.92
C PHE A 160 9.56 4.21 25.91
N SER A 161 10.27 5.20 26.48
CA SER A 161 11.74 5.29 26.47
C SER A 161 12.46 4.10 27.11
N ASP A 162 11.77 3.38 28.00
CA ASP A 162 12.28 2.15 28.61
C ASP A 162 12.27 0.95 27.65
N LEU A 163 11.53 1.00 26.54
CA LEU A 163 11.46 -0.11 25.59
C LEU A 163 12.72 -0.24 24.73
N LEU A 164 13.00 -1.46 24.31
CA LEU A 164 14.16 -1.78 23.49
C LEU A 164 13.87 -1.71 21.98
N TRP A 165 12.59 -1.78 21.58
CA TRP A 165 12.21 -1.90 20.17
C TRP A 165 10.92 -1.13 19.84
N VAL A 166 11.04 -0.21 18.89
CA VAL A 166 9.94 0.57 18.29
C VAL A 166 9.88 0.31 16.80
N VAL A 167 8.69 0.02 16.31
CA VAL A 167 8.36 -0.06 14.89
C VAL A 167 7.58 1.20 14.52
N ILE A 168 8.02 1.89 13.48
CA ILE A 168 7.43 3.15 13.02
C ILE A 168 6.92 2.98 11.61
N SER A 169 5.59 3.00 11.48
CA SER A 169 4.89 3.06 10.21
C SER A 169 4.68 4.51 9.80
N TYR A 170 5.14 4.87 8.60
CA TYR A 170 4.97 6.21 8.03
C TYR A 170 4.96 6.10 6.50
N ASP A 171 4.47 7.13 5.82
CA ASP A 171 4.41 7.18 4.37
C ASP A 171 5.79 7.30 3.70
N ILE A 172 6.72 8.07 4.27
CA ILE A 172 8.07 8.27 3.71
C ILE A 172 9.23 7.92 4.68
N PRO A 173 9.17 6.79 5.39
CA PRO A 173 10.13 6.39 6.41
C PRO A 173 11.48 6.06 5.79
N CYS A 174 11.50 5.61 4.53
CA CYS A 174 12.70 5.36 3.73
C CYS A 174 13.60 6.60 3.55
N GLN A 175 13.01 7.79 3.70
CA GLN A 175 13.72 9.07 3.70
C GLN A 175 13.92 9.59 5.12
N TRP A 176 12.85 9.62 5.92
CA TRP A 176 12.86 10.22 7.26
C TRP A 176 13.78 9.49 8.25
N ILE A 177 13.90 8.16 8.18
CA ILE A 177 14.79 7.43 9.10
C ILE A 177 16.26 7.84 8.97
N LYS A 178 16.67 8.31 7.78
CA LYS A 178 18.05 8.75 7.52
C LYS A 178 18.37 10.07 8.22
N THR A 179 17.35 10.84 8.62
CA THR A 179 17.52 12.17 9.20
C THR A 179 17.24 12.21 10.70
N ILE A 180 16.39 11.33 11.24
CA ILE A 180 15.86 11.44 12.62
C ILE A 180 16.95 11.63 13.71
N PHE A 181 18.03 10.85 13.69
CA PHE A 181 19.09 10.95 14.71
C PHE A 181 19.93 12.22 14.55
N THR A 182 20.15 12.67 13.32
CA THR A 182 20.81 13.95 13.01
C THR A 182 19.94 15.12 13.46
N CYS A 183 18.63 15.06 13.20
CA CYS A 183 17.66 16.05 13.66
C CYS A 183 17.63 16.14 15.19
N MET A 184 17.57 14.98 15.86
CA MET A 184 17.60 14.87 17.32
C MET A 184 18.79 15.61 17.92
N THR A 185 19.99 15.35 17.41
CA THR A 185 21.22 15.95 17.95
C THR A 185 21.43 17.41 17.53
N SER A 186 20.89 17.84 16.40
CA SER A 186 21.17 19.17 15.83
C SER A 186 20.19 20.26 16.27
N HIS A 187 18.89 19.97 16.34
CA HIS A 187 17.87 21.01 16.58
C HIS A 187 16.70 20.59 17.46
N TRP A 188 16.56 19.31 17.84
CA TRP A 188 15.53 18.94 18.81
C TRP A 188 15.86 19.51 20.20
N PRO A 189 14.87 20.08 20.90
CA PRO A 189 14.99 20.38 22.32
C PRO A 189 15.53 19.17 23.10
N ALA A 190 16.46 19.39 24.03
CA ALA A 190 17.07 18.31 24.81
C ALA A 190 16.04 17.46 25.58
N ASN A 191 14.91 18.06 25.97
CA ASN A 191 13.81 17.36 26.62
C ASN A 191 12.99 16.47 25.67
N LEU A 192 13.28 16.45 24.36
CA LEU A 192 12.69 15.56 23.36
C LEU A 192 13.64 14.43 22.92
N TRP A 193 14.84 14.35 23.49
CA TRP A 193 15.78 13.28 23.17
C TRP A 193 15.32 11.96 23.77
N PHE A 194 15.47 10.87 23.01
CA PHE A 194 15.19 9.51 23.47
C PHE A 194 16.49 8.68 23.47
N ASN A 195 16.42 7.47 24.05
CA ASN A 195 17.57 6.58 24.11
C ASN A 195 18.11 6.27 22.71
N PRO A 196 19.35 6.68 22.34
CA PRO A 196 19.89 6.43 21.01
C PRO A 196 20.10 4.95 20.71
N ASP A 197 20.16 4.09 21.73
CA ASP A 197 20.33 2.64 21.57
C ASP A 197 19.01 1.90 21.30
N ILE A 198 17.87 2.60 21.23
CA ILE A 198 16.59 1.98 20.92
C ILE A 198 16.58 1.45 19.49
N ARG A 199 16.14 0.19 19.30
CA ARG A 199 15.97 -0.37 17.97
C ARG A 199 14.75 0.27 17.31
N ILE A 200 14.95 0.99 16.20
CA ILE A 200 13.87 1.58 15.40
C ILE A 200 13.73 0.82 14.09
N THR A 201 12.57 0.22 13.83
CA THR A 201 12.26 -0.42 12.54
C THR A 201 11.30 0.47 11.74
N PRO A 202 11.77 1.18 10.70
CA PRO A 202 10.92 1.94 9.78
C PRO A 202 10.14 1.00 8.84
N ILE A 203 8.85 1.26 8.62
CA ILE A 203 7.99 0.46 7.72
C ILE A 203 7.05 1.38 6.94
N ILE A 204 6.80 1.07 5.67
CA ILE A 204 5.83 1.74 4.81
C ILE A 204 4.46 1.03 4.95
N PRO A 205 3.35 1.74 5.20
CA PRO A 205 2.00 1.17 5.17
C PRO A 205 1.71 0.43 3.86
N LYS A 206 0.98 -0.69 3.96
CA LYS A 206 0.80 -1.61 2.83
C LYS A 206 0.13 -0.98 1.61
N PHE A 207 -0.75 -0.01 1.79
CA PHE A 207 -1.42 0.67 0.69
C PHE A 207 -0.48 1.62 -0.05
N HIS A 208 0.46 2.24 0.67
CA HIS A 208 1.41 3.20 0.11
C HIS A 208 2.65 2.55 -0.50
N GLU A 209 3.01 1.35 -0.04
CA GLU A 209 4.20 0.61 -0.50
C GLU A 209 4.35 0.55 -2.03
N PRO A 210 3.30 0.20 -2.82
CA PRO A 210 3.41 0.15 -4.28
C PRO A 210 3.75 1.50 -4.95
N GLY A 211 3.47 2.62 -4.26
CA GLY A 211 3.76 3.97 -4.74
C GLY A 211 5.23 4.38 -4.64
N HIS A 212 6.06 3.57 -3.98
CA HIS A 212 7.47 3.91 -3.81
C HIS A 212 8.38 3.48 -4.94
N LYS A 213 8.08 2.39 -5.68
CA LYS A 213 8.78 1.90 -6.89
C LYS A 213 10.31 2.12 -6.88
N GLN A 214 10.96 1.84 -5.74
CA GLN A 214 12.36 2.14 -5.49
C GLN A 214 13.09 0.85 -5.10
N GLU A 215 14.29 0.67 -5.64
CA GLU A 215 15.17 -0.46 -5.33
C GLU A 215 15.46 -0.54 -3.82
N GLY A 216 15.37 -1.75 -3.27
CA GLY A 216 15.63 -2.01 -1.86
C GLY A 216 14.49 -1.59 -0.91
N HIS A 217 13.25 -1.50 -1.37
CA HIS A 217 12.10 -1.15 -0.52
C HIS A 217 11.49 -2.31 0.27
N GLU A 218 11.89 -3.54 -0.04
CA GLU A 218 11.50 -4.76 0.67
C GLU A 218 11.83 -4.66 2.16
N GLN A 219 12.93 -3.98 2.51
CA GLN A 219 13.34 -3.76 3.91
C GLN A 219 12.38 -2.88 4.73
N PHE A 220 11.49 -2.13 4.07
CA PHE A 220 10.45 -1.32 4.69
C PHE A 220 9.07 -1.98 4.59
N SER A 221 8.97 -3.24 4.14
CA SER A 221 7.69 -3.92 3.98
C SER A 221 7.17 -4.51 5.28
N PHE A 222 5.89 -4.29 5.59
CA PHE A 222 5.20 -4.97 6.69
C PHE A 222 5.24 -6.50 6.57
N ASN A 223 5.29 -7.03 5.35
CA ASN A 223 5.27 -8.47 5.10
C ASN A 223 6.59 -9.16 5.50
N LEU A 224 7.69 -8.41 5.56
CA LEU A 224 9.04 -8.95 5.73
C LEU A 224 9.66 -8.58 7.10
N VAL A 225 8.95 -7.82 7.93
CA VAL A 225 9.43 -7.46 9.25
C VAL A 225 9.02 -8.52 10.27
N PHE A 226 10.01 -9.09 10.95
CA PHE A 226 9.77 -10.02 12.05
C PHE A 226 8.94 -9.36 13.17
N GLY A 227 7.95 -10.07 13.69
CA GLY A 227 7.24 -9.70 14.91
C GLY A 227 6.05 -8.74 14.78
N VAL A 228 5.81 -8.15 13.60
CA VAL A 228 4.65 -7.26 13.37
C VAL A 228 3.38 -8.00 12.94
N GLY A 229 3.49 -9.28 12.59
CA GLY A 229 2.38 -10.13 12.16
C GLY A 229 1.66 -9.56 10.94
N LEU A 230 0.33 -9.69 10.87
CA LEU A 230 -0.50 -9.14 9.79
C LEU A 230 -0.91 -7.67 10.02
N SER A 231 -0.07 -6.86 10.65
CA SER A 231 -0.30 -5.42 10.72
C SER A 231 -0.19 -4.80 9.33
N ASP A 232 -0.99 -3.76 9.05
CA ASP A 232 -1.06 -3.12 7.73
C ASP A 232 -0.49 -1.70 7.69
N GLY A 233 -0.34 -1.04 8.84
CA GLY A 233 0.07 0.36 8.90
C GLY A 233 -1.07 1.35 8.62
N GLU A 234 -2.19 0.89 8.04
CA GLU A 234 -3.34 1.66 7.54
C GLU A 234 -4.34 2.10 8.64
N CYS A 235 -3.94 2.03 9.91
CA CYS A 235 -4.81 2.48 10.98
C CYS A 235 -5.11 3.99 10.95
N PRO A 236 -4.18 4.88 10.54
CA PRO A 236 -4.49 6.31 10.45
C PRO A 236 -5.68 6.60 9.53
N GLU A 237 -5.75 5.96 8.38
CA GLU A 237 -6.79 6.14 7.35
C GLU A 237 -8.18 5.76 7.91
N ARG A 238 -8.25 4.68 8.70
CA ARG A 238 -9.49 4.27 9.39
C ARG A 238 -9.93 5.30 10.42
N ILE A 239 -9.00 5.90 11.15
CA ILE A 239 -9.28 6.94 12.13
C ILE A 239 -9.71 8.22 11.41
N TRP A 240 -9.03 8.59 10.32
CA TRP A 240 -9.38 9.75 9.50
C TRP A 240 -10.74 9.62 8.85
N ALA A 241 -11.12 8.43 8.38
CA ALA A 241 -12.46 8.20 7.84
C ALA A 241 -13.55 8.65 8.82
N ALA A 242 -13.39 8.38 10.12
CA ALA A 242 -14.33 8.80 11.16
C ALA A 242 -14.23 10.31 11.49
N HIS A 243 -13.03 10.88 11.54
CA HIS A 243 -12.82 12.27 11.97
C HIS A 243 -12.93 13.31 10.83
N ASN A 244 -12.92 12.88 9.57
CA ASN A 244 -13.03 13.77 8.41
C ASN A 244 -14.33 14.58 8.39
N ALA A 245 -15.39 14.08 9.04
CA ALA A 245 -16.63 14.82 9.24
C ALA A 245 -16.43 16.12 10.05
N LEU A 246 -15.41 16.17 10.93
CA LEU A 246 -15.05 17.36 11.70
C LEU A 246 -14.44 18.47 10.85
N GLY A 247 -13.96 18.13 9.64
CA GLY A 247 -13.24 19.08 8.79
C GLY A 247 -14.04 20.33 8.49
N ASN A 248 -15.35 20.22 8.25
CA ASN A 248 -16.21 21.37 7.98
C ASN A 248 -16.70 22.06 9.26
N SER A 249 -17.03 21.31 10.32
CA SER A 249 -17.55 21.87 11.57
C SER A 249 -16.48 22.66 12.34
N THR A 250 -15.24 22.20 12.32
CA THR A 250 -14.11 22.85 13.00
C THR A 250 -13.39 23.91 12.13
N LYS A 251 -13.72 23.98 10.84
CA LYS A 251 -13.07 24.88 9.87
C LYS A 251 -13.15 26.34 10.27
N MET A 252 -14.31 26.76 10.75
CA MET A 252 -14.64 28.14 11.14
C MET A 252 -14.64 28.33 12.66
N ALA A 253 -14.19 27.34 13.42
CA ALA A 253 -14.07 27.46 14.86
C ALA A 253 -12.85 28.33 15.20
N GLY A 254 -12.91 29.00 16.36
CA GLY A 254 -11.75 29.63 16.97
C GLY A 254 -10.61 28.61 17.19
N PRO A 255 -9.35 29.08 17.28
CA PRO A 255 -8.20 28.19 17.30
C PRO A 255 -8.22 27.18 18.46
N ARG A 256 -8.67 27.57 19.65
CA ARG A 256 -8.69 26.72 20.84
C ARG A 256 -9.98 25.94 20.97
N THR A 257 -11.13 26.54 20.66
CA THR A 257 -12.39 25.80 20.53
C THR A 257 -12.25 24.63 19.54
N ARG A 258 -11.53 24.82 18.43
CA ARG A 258 -11.20 23.72 17.52
C ARG A 258 -10.36 22.63 18.19
N GLN A 259 -9.35 23.00 18.99
CA GLN A 259 -8.50 22.03 19.69
C GLN A 259 -9.33 21.20 20.67
N ASP A 260 -10.13 21.85 21.50
CA ASP A 260 -11.01 21.19 22.47
C ASP A 260 -11.99 20.22 21.77
N LEU A 261 -12.57 20.63 20.64
CA LEU A 261 -13.46 19.76 19.84
C LEU A 261 -12.72 18.54 19.28
N ILE A 262 -11.51 18.72 18.73
CA ILE A 262 -10.75 17.59 18.18
C ILE A 262 -10.34 16.64 19.32
N ASP A 263 -9.84 17.16 20.44
CA ASP A 263 -9.48 16.35 21.61
C ASP A 263 -10.67 15.53 22.15
N ASP A 264 -11.86 16.13 22.25
CA ASP A 264 -13.08 15.44 22.68
C ASP A 264 -13.44 14.28 21.74
N HIS A 265 -13.41 14.52 20.43
CA HIS A 265 -13.69 13.49 19.43
C HIS A 265 -12.65 12.35 19.42
N LEU A 266 -11.36 12.68 19.54
CA LEU A 266 -10.29 11.68 19.67
C LEU A 266 -10.41 10.91 20.99
N GLY A 267 -10.83 11.58 22.06
CA GLY A 267 -11.14 10.97 23.35
C GLY A 267 -12.27 9.96 23.26
N PHE A 268 -13.36 10.33 22.60
CA PHE A 268 -14.47 9.43 22.33
C PHE A 268 -14.04 8.23 21.48
N TRP A 269 -13.21 8.44 20.45
CA TRP A 269 -12.65 7.35 19.64
C TRP A 269 -11.83 6.37 20.51
N ASN A 270 -10.89 6.88 21.31
CA ASN A 270 -10.10 6.05 22.21
C ASN A 270 -10.96 5.33 23.26
N TRP A 271 -12.00 5.98 23.78
CA TRP A 271 -12.95 5.36 24.69
C TRP A 271 -13.69 4.18 24.05
N LEU A 272 -14.18 4.34 22.80
CA LEU A 272 -14.79 3.24 22.05
C LEU A 272 -13.80 2.10 21.84
N LYS A 273 -12.58 2.40 21.38
CA LYS A 273 -11.52 1.39 21.19
C LYS A 273 -11.22 0.64 22.48
N TYR A 274 -11.13 1.35 23.61
CA TYR A 274 -10.89 0.77 24.92
C TYR A 274 -12.02 -0.19 25.32
N CYS A 275 -13.28 0.27 25.26
CA CYS A 275 -14.45 -0.51 25.62
C CYS A 275 -14.63 -1.77 24.74
N GLU A 276 -14.35 -1.67 23.45
CA GLU A 276 -14.54 -2.77 22.49
C GLU A 276 -13.33 -3.72 22.37
N MET A 277 -12.20 -3.38 23.03
CA MET A 277 -10.94 -4.09 22.81
C MET A 277 -11.04 -5.58 23.13
N GLY A 278 -11.61 -5.95 24.27
CA GLY A 278 -11.71 -7.35 24.69
C GLY A 278 -12.47 -8.22 23.67
N TRP A 279 -13.57 -7.68 23.15
CA TRP A 279 -14.37 -8.35 22.11
C TRP A 279 -13.62 -8.46 20.78
N THR A 280 -12.94 -7.38 20.38
CA THR A 280 -12.11 -7.35 19.16
C THR A 280 -10.98 -8.35 19.23
N LEU A 281 -10.25 -8.41 20.35
CA LEU A 281 -9.16 -9.37 20.57
C LEU A 281 -9.67 -10.81 20.57
N TRP A 282 -10.81 -11.10 21.21
CA TRP A 282 -11.40 -12.44 21.19
C TRP A 282 -11.76 -12.90 19.77
N LYS A 283 -12.36 -12.03 18.96
CA LYS A 283 -12.66 -12.32 17.55
C LYS A 283 -11.39 -12.59 16.75
N ARG A 284 -10.38 -11.70 16.87
CA ARG A 284 -9.09 -11.84 16.18
C ARG A 284 -8.37 -13.12 16.60
N TYR A 285 -8.35 -13.45 17.89
CA TYR A 285 -7.73 -14.67 18.42
C TYR A 285 -8.33 -15.94 17.80
N LYS A 286 -9.66 -16.04 17.73
CA LYS A 286 -10.31 -17.20 17.09
C LYS A 286 -9.96 -17.33 15.60
N ALA A 287 -9.95 -16.21 14.88
CA ALA A 287 -9.56 -16.20 13.47
C ALA A 287 -8.10 -16.63 13.30
N VAL A 288 -7.20 -16.07 14.11
CA VAL A 288 -5.76 -16.36 14.05
C VAL A 288 -5.45 -17.82 14.36
N ILE A 289 -6.15 -18.50 15.28
CA ILE A 289 -5.93 -19.94 15.52
C ILE A 289 -6.19 -20.75 14.24
N SER A 290 -7.33 -20.48 13.59
CA SER A 290 -7.71 -21.18 12.36
C SER A 290 -6.68 -20.93 11.26
N GLU A 291 -6.34 -19.67 11.03
CA GLU A 291 -5.39 -19.27 9.99
C GLU A 291 -3.97 -19.78 10.27
N ARG A 292 -3.50 -19.68 11.51
CA ARG A 292 -2.18 -20.22 11.91
C ARG A 292 -2.09 -21.70 11.61
N ASN A 293 -3.10 -22.50 11.97
CA ASN A 293 -3.08 -23.95 11.72
C ASN A 293 -3.04 -24.25 10.21
N ARG A 294 -3.83 -23.51 9.42
CA ARG A 294 -3.85 -23.63 7.95
C ARG A 294 -2.51 -23.28 7.32
N GLN A 295 -1.91 -22.17 7.75
CA GLN A 295 -0.62 -21.70 7.25
C GLN A 295 0.53 -22.62 7.68
N ASP A 296 0.54 -23.08 8.93
CA ASP A 296 1.55 -24.02 9.44
C ASP A 296 1.53 -25.36 8.67
N GLU A 297 0.35 -25.92 8.42
CA GLU A 297 0.22 -27.14 7.61
C GLU A 297 0.66 -26.91 6.16
N SER A 298 0.31 -25.76 5.58
CA SER A 298 0.68 -25.42 4.20
C SER A 298 2.20 -25.22 4.06
N HIS A 299 2.80 -24.48 4.99
CA HIS A 299 4.25 -24.28 5.06
C HIS A 299 4.98 -25.61 5.21
N LYS A 300 4.58 -26.46 6.16
CA LYS A 300 5.19 -27.80 6.33
C LYS A 300 5.13 -28.65 5.07
N ARG A 301 3.98 -28.69 4.39
CA ARG A 301 3.84 -29.44 3.12
C ARG A 301 4.73 -28.88 2.03
N PHE A 302 4.80 -27.55 1.92
CA PHE A 302 5.67 -26.88 0.96
C PHE A 302 7.14 -27.18 1.24
N THR A 303 7.61 -27.00 2.48
CA THR A 303 8.98 -27.31 2.90
C THR A 303 9.36 -28.78 2.63
N LEU A 304 8.46 -29.72 2.92
CA LEU A 304 8.69 -31.16 2.66
C LEU A 304 8.77 -31.52 1.17
N SER A 305 8.24 -30.67 0.29
CA SER A 305 8.30 -30.87 -1.17
C SER A 305 9.60 -30.37 -1.79
N LEU A 306 10.42 -29.64 -1.03
CA LEU A 306 11.68 -29.04 -1.48
C LEU A 306 12.89 -29.89 -1.07
N LEU A 307 14.02 -29.66 -1.75
CA LEU A 307 15.28 -30.30 -1.38
C LEU A 307 15.79 -29.75 -0.04
N PRO A 308 16.24 -30.59 0.92
CA PRO A 308 16.65 -30.11 2.24
C PRO A 308 17.75 -29.05 2.22
N ASN A 309 18.71 -29.16 1.30
CA ASN A 309 19.79 -28.17 1.18
C ASN A 309 19.27 -26.80 0.71
N MET A 310 18.26 -26.76 -0.17
CA MET A 310 17.64 -25.50 -0.60
C MET A 310 16.89 -24.83 0.55
N VAL A 311 16.21 -25.62 1.38
CA VAL A 311 15.50 -25.11 2.56
C VAL A 311 16.49 -24.47 3.52
N THR A 312 17.58 -25.18 3.87
CA THR A 312 18.60 -24.65 4.78
C THR A 312 19.26 -23.38 4.24
N GLU A 313 19.64 -23.36 2.96
CA GLU A 313 20.23 -22.17 2.33
C GLU A 313 19.29 -20.96 2.40
N TRP A 314 18.00 -21.17 2.16
CA TRP A 314 16.99 -20.11 2.23
C TRP A 314 16.74 -19.64 3.67
N GLU A 315 16.62 -20.56 4.63
CA GLU A 315 16.45 -20.22 6.05
C GLU A 315 17.64 -19.41 6.58
N ASP A 316 18.86 -19.78 6.20
CA ASP A 316 20.08 -19.04 6.56
C ASP A 316 20.12 -17.64 5.94
N ALA A 317 19.67 -17.49 4.69
CA ALA A 317 19.57 -16.19 4.02
C ALA A 317 18.53 -15.29 4.70
N CYS A 318 17.36 -15.83 5.04
CA CYS A 318 16.32 -15.12 5.79
C CYS A 318 16.80 -14.69 7.19
N ALA A 319 17.45 -15.58 7.93
CA ALA A 319 17.98 -15.27 9.25
C ALA A 319 19.05 -14.16 9.18
N THR A 320 19.96 -14.25 8.21
CA THR A 320 20.99 -13.23 7.97
C THR A 320 20.35 -11.87 7.65
N TRP A 321 19.31 -11.88 6.81
CA TRP A 321 18.54 -10.67 6.49
C TRP A 321 17.88 -10.07 7.73
N GLU A 322 17.19 -10.88 8.55
CA GLU A 322 16.46 -10.42 9.73
C GLU A 322 17.37 -9.83 10.82
N GLU A 323 18.55 -10.43 11.03
CA GLU A 323 19.55 -10.01 12.02
C GLU A 323 20.33 -8.76 11.61
N ASP A 324 20.39 -8.43 10.32
CA ASP A 324 21.09 -7.24 9.85
C ASP A 324 20.44 -5.94 10.37
N LYS A 325 21.24 -4.88 10.40
CA LYS A 325 20.85 -3.57 10.90
C LYS A 325 19.70 -2.93 10.11
N VAL A 326 19.20 -1.84 10.66
CA VAL A 326 18.26 -0.93 9.98
C VAL A 326 19.01 -0.27 8.82
N LEU A 327 18.40 -0.26 7.64
CA LEU A 327 19.09 -0.09 6.36
C LEU A 327 19.98 -1.31 6.04
N LYS A 328 19.35 -2.28 5.37
CA LYS A 328 19.93 -3.58 5.06
C LYS A 328 21.16 -3.41 4.14
N THR A 329 22.18 -4.21 4.43
CA THR A 329 23.47 -4.25 3.74
C THR A 329 23.84 -5.64 3.25
N VAL A 330 23.12 -6.66 3.72
CA VAL A 330 23.24 -8.05 3.28
C VAL A 330 22.37 -8.33 2.06
N PHE A 331 22.59 -9.49 1.44
CA PHE A 331 21.77 -9.99 0.34
C PHE A 331 20.29 -10.01 0.72
N ASN A 332 19.42 -9.54 -0.18
CA ASN A 332 17.97 -9.58 -0.01
C ASN A 332 17.41 -10.88 -0.59
N PRO A 333 17.01 -11.86 0.24
CA PRO A 333 16.40 -13.07 -0.28
C PRO A 333 15.01 -12.82 -0.90
N PHE A 334 14.36 -11.70 -0.58
CA PHE A 334 13.00 -11.38 -1.02
C PHE A 334 12.94 -10.53 -2.28
N GLU A 335 14.09 -10.06 -2.78
CA GLU A 335 14.14 -9.32 -4.04
C GLU A 335 13.89 -10.27 -5.20
N VAL A 336 12.80 -10.04 -5.93
CA VAL A 336 12.52 -10.76 -7.16
C VAL A 336 13.31 -10.10 -8.28
N GLN A 337 14.41 -10.73 -8.68
CA GLN A 337 15.13 -10.31 -9.88
C GLN A 337 14.34 -10.72 -11.12
N SER A 338 13.49 -9.83 -11.65
CA SER A 338 12.88 -10.04 -12.96
C SER A 338 13.91 -9.67 -14.04
N HIS A 339 14.63 -10.66 -14.56
CA HIS A 339 15.44 -10.50 -15.77
C HIS A 339 14.59 -10.62 -17.05
N ASP A 340 13.29 -10.84 -16.89
CA ASP A 340 12.37 -11.08 -17.99
C ASP A 340 11.69 -9.80 -18.48
N LEU A 341 11.55 -9.68 -19.80
CA LEU A 341 10.89 -8.55 -20.45
C LEU A 341 9.39 -8.52 -20.14
N THR A 342 8.87 -7.34 -19.83
CA THR A 342 7.42 -7.09 -19.67
C THR A 342 6.68 -7.15 -21.02
N GLU A 343 5.35 -7.33 -21.01
CA GLU A 343 4.55 -7.37 -22.25
C GLU A 343 4.73 -6.07 -23.06
N ASP A 344 4.84 -4.92 -22.39
CA ASP A 344 5.03 -3.63 -23.03
C ASP A 344 6.44 -3.46 -23.62
N GLU A 345 7.48 -3.99 -22.97
CA GLU A 345 8.85 -4.00 -23.49
C GLU A 345 8.97 -4.92 -24.71
N VAL A 346 8.44 -6.15 -24.63
CA VAL A 346 8.39 -7.07 -25.77
C VAL A 346 7.61 -6.44 -26.93
N HIS A 347 6.48 -5.80 -26.65
CA HIS A 347 5.71 -5.14 -27.70
C HIS A 347 6.48 -3.98 -28.35
N LYS A 348 7.23 -3.22 -27.55
CA LYS A 348 8.09 -2.14 -28.05
C LYS A 348 9.22 -2.68 -28.94
N GLU A 349 9.92 -3.73 -28.51
CA GLU A 349 10.97 -4.36 -29.31
C GLU A 349 10.43 -4.89 -30.63
N LEU A 350 9.30 -5.61 -30.61
CA LEU A 350 8.64 -6.08 -31.83
C LEU A 350 8.23 -4.94 -32.76
N ALA A 351 7.73 -3.82 -32.22
CA ALA A 351 7.38 -2.65 -33.02
C ALA A 351 8.61 -1.99 -33.65
N GLU A 352 9.74 -1.94 -32.94
CA GLU A 352 11.03 -1.42 -33.45
C GLU A 352 11.59 -2.33 -34.57
N GLU A 353 11.51 -3.65 -34.41
CA GLU A 353 11.90 -4.62 -35.44
C GLU A 353 11.03 -4.52 -36.71
N GLU A 354 9.70 -4.38 -36.54
CA GLU A 354 8.76 -4.22 -37.64
C GLU A 354 8.99 -2.90 -38.41
N GLU A 355 9.32 -1.81 -37.70
CA GLU A 355 9.67 -0.52 -38.31
C GLU A 355 11.02 -0.59 -39.04
N ALA A 356 12.03 -1.24 -38.46
CA ALA A 356 13.30 -1.48 -39.12
C ALA A 356 13.14 -2.33 -40.39
N HIS A 357 12.30 -3.37 -40.36
CA HIS A 357 11.97 -4.18 -41.53
C HIS A 357 11.33 -3.33 -42.64
N ARG A 358 10.39 -2.45 -42.27
CA ARG A 358 9.74 -1.51 -43.21
C ARG A 358 10.75 -0.52 -43.81
N HIS A 359 11.63 0.06 -43.01
CA HIS A 359 12.70 0.96 -43.46
C HIS A 359 13.67 0.28 -44.44
N ASN A 360 13.96 -1.00 -44.22
CA ASN A 360 14.84 -1.79 -45.09
C ASN A 360 14.15 -2.32 -46.36
N GLY A 361 12.93 -1.86 -46.66
CA GLY A 361 12.18 -2.24 -47.87
C GLY A 361 11.45 -3.58 -47.75
N GLY A 362 11.24 -4.07 -46.53
CA GLY A 362 10.46 -5.27 -46.25
C GLY A 362 8.99 -5.17 -46.69
N TRP A 363 8.39 -6.31 -47.01
CA TRP A 363 7.00 -6.36 -47.50
C TRP A 363 6.01 -6.24 -46.34
N VAL A 364 5.09 -5.27 -46.43
CA VAL A 364 4.05 -5.05 -45.42
C VAL A 364 2.74 -5.68 -45.88
N LEU A 365 2.19 -6.61 -45.09
CA LEU A 365 0.96 -7.33 -45.44
C LEU A 365 -0.33 -6.51 -45.23
N HIS A 366 -0.34 -5.61 -44.25
CA HIS A 366 -1.49 -4.78 -43.88
C HIS A 366 -1.03 -3.55 -43.06
N ASP A 367 -1.89 -2.54 -42.89
CA ASP A 367 -1.58 -1.33 -42.11
C ASP A 367 -1.36 -1.62 -40.61
N MET A 368 -2.00 -2.67 -40.11
CA MET A 368 -1.74 -3.23 -38.77
C MET A 368 -0.45 -4.05 -38.84
N SER A 369 0.36 -4.10 -37.80
CA SER A 369 1.53 -4.96 -37.78
C SER A 369 1.19 -6.37 -37.24
N PRO A 370 1.96 -7.42 -37.58
CA PRO A 370 1.82 -8.75 -37.01
C PRO A 370 1.72 -8.76 -35.47
N SER A 371 2.63 -8.06 -34.78
CA SER A 371 2.63 -7.97 -33.30
C SER A 371 1.36 -7.30 -32.75
N THR A 372 0.90 -6.23 -33.41
CA THR A 372 -0.34 -5.53 -33.05
C THR A 372 -1.57 -6.40 -33.30
N PHE A 373 -1.56 -7.23 -34.34
CA PHE A 373 -2.64 -8.19 -34.62
C PHE A 373 -2.76 -9.23 -33.51
N ILE A 374 -1.65 -9.77 -33.01
CA ILE A 374 -1.65 -10.71 -31.87
C ILE A 374 -2.19 -10.03 -30.60
N LYS A 375 -1.69 -8.84 -30.23
CA LYS A 375 -2.22 -8.08 -29.08
C LYS A 375 -3.72 -7.76 -29.22
N PHE A 376 -4.19 -7.49 -30.44
CA PHE A 376 -5.61 -7.30 -30.69
C PHE A 376 -6.41 -8.59 -30.43
N GLY A 377 -5.85 -9.76 -30.76
CA GLY A 377 -6.40 -11.06 -30.40
C GLY A 377 -6.50 -11.25 -28.88
N PHE A 378 -5.41 -11.02 -28.14
CA PHE A 378 -5.38 -11.11 -26.68
C PHE A 378 -6.40 -10.21 -26.00
N ALA A 379 -6.54 -8.96 -26.47
CA ALA A 379 -7.54 -8.03 -25.95
C ALA A 379 -8.99 -8.52 -26.19
N ILE A 380 -9.23 -9.28 -27.27
CA ILE A 380 -10.53 -9.92 -27.51
C ILE A 380 -10.71 -11.10 -26.56
N GLU A 381 -9.72 -11.98 -26.38
CA GLU A 381 -9.80 -13.11 -25.44
C GLU A 381 -10.08 -12.63 -24.01
N GLU A 382 -9.39 -11.59 -23.56
CA GLU A 382 -9.62 -10.99 -22.25
C GLU A 382 -11.06 -10.43 -22.13
N SER A 383 -11.55 -9.78 -23.19
CA SER A 383 -12.95 -9.30 -23.26
C SER A 383 -13.95 -10.46 -23.24
N GLN A 384 -13.66 -11.57 -23.93
CA GLN A 384 -14.48 -12.80 -23.94
C GLN A 384 -14.55 -13.40 -22.53
N GLN A 385 -13.41 -13.53 -21.84
CA GLN A 385 -13.34 -14.08 -20.48
C GLN A 385 -14.07 -13.20 -19.46
N LYS A 386 -13.87 -11.87 -19.49
CA LYS A 386 -14.58 -10.92 -18.62
C LYS A 386 -16.09 -11.04 -18.79
N LEU A 387 -16.58 -11.01 -20.03
CA LEU A 387 -18.01 -11.13 -20.32
C LEU A 387 -18.56 -12.51 -19.91
N HIS A 388 -17.81 -13.59 -20.13
CA HIS A 388 -18.20 -14.93 -19.70
C HIS A 388 -18.37 -14.99 -18.17
N HIS A 389 -17.44 -14.39 -17.42
CA HIS A 389 -17.51 -14.31 -15.96
C HIS A 389 -18.71 -13.48 -15.49
N GLU A 390 -18.95 -12.31 -16.09
CA GLU A 390 -20.10 -11.45 -15.77
C GLU A 390 -21.44 -12.13 -16.02
N VAL A 391 -21.62 -12.74 -17.20
CA VAL A 391 -22.83 -13.50 -17.55
C VAL A 391 -23.05 -14.66 -16.57
N LYS A 392 -21.97 -15.36 -16.19
CA LYS A 392 -22.04 -16.45 -15.21
C LYS A 392 -22.45 -15.95 -13.81
N LYS A 393 -21.93 -14.79 -13.39
CA LYS A 393 -22.22 -14.17 -12.08
C LYS A 393 -23.66 -13.68 -11.98
N LEU A 394 -24.25 -13.20 -13.08
CA LEU A 394 -25.58 -12.59 -13.11
C LEU A 394 -26.75 -13.58 -13.28
N LYS A 395 -26.51 -14.89 -13.25
CA LYS A 395 -27.54 -15.90 -13.49
C LYS A 395 -28.83 -15.69 -12.65
N ALA A 396 -29.97 -15.83 -13.34
CA ALA A 396 -31.38 -15.78 -12.90
C ALA A 396 -31.93 -14.49 -12.29
N ASN A 397 -31.08 -13.56 -11.81
CA ASN A 397 -31.51 -12.34 -11.11
C ASN A 397 -30.99 -11.04 -11.76
N SER A 398 -30.71 -11.05 -13.08
CA SER A 398 -30.25 -9.84 -13.77
C SER A 398 -31.37 -8.80 -13.87
N THR A 399 -30.99 -7.54 -13.69
CA THR A 399 -31.88 -6.39 -13.89
C THR A 399 -31.91 -5.99 -15.37
N PRO A 400 -32.98 -5.32 -15.85
CA PRO A 400 -33.05 -4.86 -17.25
C PRO A 400 -31.86 -3.98 -17.68
N ASN A 401 -31.30 -3.20 -16.75
CA ASN A 401 -30.12 -2.36 -17.02
C ASN A 401 -28.85 -3.22 -17.21
N GLN A 402 -28.69 -4.29 -16.44
CA GLN A 402 -27.57 -5.22 -16.59
C GLN A 402 -27.69 -6.03 -17.89
N ASP A 403 -28.91 -6.44 -18.27
CA ASP A 403 -29.15 -7.12 -19.55
C ASP A 403 -28.82 -6.22 -20.75
N ALA A 404 -29.18 -4.94 -20.69
CA ALA A 404 -28.83 -3.96 -21.70
C ALA A 404 -27.30 -3.76 -21.81
N HIS A 405 -26.60 -3.70 -20.68
CA HIS A 405 -25.15 -3.60 -20.65
C HIS A 405 -24.46 -4.83 -21.26
N ILE A 406 -24.90 -6.05 -20.91
CA ILE A 406 -24.39 -7.29 -21.52
C ILE A 406 -24.62 -7.29 -23.03
N ALA A 407 -25.80 -6.86 -23.49
CA ALA A 407 -26.11 -6.79 -24.92
C ALA A 407 -25.19 -5.80 -25.66
N GLU A 408 -24.89 -4.65 -25.06
CA GLU A 408 -23.93 -3.67 -25.59
C GLU A 408 -22.52 -4.26 -25.68
N GLN A 409 -22.02 -4.87 -24.59
CA GLN A 409 -20.70 -5.52 -24.58
C GLN A 409 -20.60 -6.64 -25.63
N ARG A 410 -21.64 -7.46 -25.78
CA ARG A 410 -21.71 -8.48 -26.84
C ARG A 410 -21.65 -7.86 -28.23
N SER A 411 -22.38 -6.78 -28.49
CA SER A 411 -22.38 -6.09 -29.79
C SER A 411 -20.98 -5.55 -30.14
N LEU A 412 -20.31 -4.92 -29.18
CA LEU A 412 -18.92 -4.46 -29.33
C LEU A 412 -17.98 -5.62 -29.62
N LEU A 413 -18.13 -6.73 -28.90
CA LEU A 413 -17.33 -7.93 -29.07
C LEU A 413 -17.53 -8.59 -30.44
N VAL A 414 -18.77 -8.67 -30.94
CA VAL A 414 -19.08 -9.14 -32.30
C VAL A 414 -18.33 -8.30 -33.34
N SER A 415 -18.36 -6.97 -33.20
CA SER A 415 -17.67 -6.06 -34.10
C SER A 415 -16.15 -6.29 -34.08
N LYS A 416 -15.55 -6.41 -32.89
CA LYS A 416 -14.11 -6.71 -32.73
C LYS A 416 -13.72 -8.06 -33.33
N VAL A 417 -14.50 -9.11 -33.05
CA VAL A 417 -14.28 -10.47 -33.58
C VAL A 417 -14.38 -10.48 -35.10
N LYS A 418 -15.34 -9.76 -35.68
CA LYS A 418 -15.46 -9.63 -37.14
C LYS A 418 -14.20 -9.01 -37.75
N LYS A 419 -13.75 -7.87 -37.22
CA LYS A 419 -12.51 -7.21 -37.65
C LYS A 419 -11.30 -8.13 -37.50
N PHE A 420 -11.21 -8.86 -36.40
CA PHE A 420 -10.13 -9.83 -36.17
C PHE A 420 -10.13 -10.94 -37.21
N LYS A 421 -11.30 -11.50 -37.57
CA LYS A 421 -11.41 -12.52 -38.62
C LYS A 421 -10.96 -12.02 -39.99
N GLU A 422 -11.27 -10.76 -40.33
CA GLU A 422 -10.82 -10.11 -41.57
C GLU A 422 -9.29 -10.01 -41.61
N LEU A 423 -8.66 -9.58 -40.51
CA LEU A 423 -7.20 -9.50 -40.39
C LEU A 423 -6.53 -10.88 -40.37
N ARG A 424 -7.14 -11.86 -39.69
CA ARG A 424 -6.64 -13.24 -39.60
C ARG A 424 -6.54 -13.90 -40.97
N ALA A 425 -7.44 -13.57 -41.91
CA ALA A 425 -7.36 -14.06 -43.29
C ALA A 425 -6.10 -13.57 -44.03
N ILE A 426 -5.50 -12.46 -43.59
CA ILE A 426 -4.27 -11.89 -44.15
C ILE A 426 -3.03 -12.56 -43.53
N TYR A 427 -2.99 -12.70 -42.20
CA TYR A 427 -1.82 -13.23 -41.47
C TYR A 427 -1.76 -14.76 -41.39
N MET A 428 -2.90 -15.44 -41.48
CA MET A 428 -3.02 -16.90 -41.37
C MET A 428 -3.73 -17.48 -42.60
N LEU A 429 -3.16 -17.23 -43.79
CA LEU A 429 -3.75 -17.52 -45.10
C LEU A 429 -4.27 -18.96 -45.26
N ARG A 430 -3.60 -19.94 -44.65
CA ARG A 430 -3.93 -21.37 -44.79
C ARG A 430 -4.83 -21.90 -43.67
N LEU A 431 -5.28 -21.03 -42.76
CA LEU A 431 -6.13 -21.43 -41.64
C LEU A 431 -7.49 -21.96 -42.10
N LEU A 432 -8.11 -21.34 -43.12
CA LEU A 432 -9.39 -21.81 -43.64
C LEU A 432 -9.31 -23.23 -44.23
N GLN A 433 -8.20 -23.51 -44.93
CA GLN A 433 -7.94 -24.85 -45.47
C GLN A 433 -7.74 -25.85 -44.33
N PHE A 434 -6.92 -25.50 -43.33
CA PHE A 434 -6.69 -26.33 -42.15
C PHE A 434 -7.99 -26.65 -41.38
N ILE A 435 -8.82 -25.64 -41.09
CA ILE A 435 -10.11 -25.83 -40.41
C ILE A 435 -11.00 -26.79 -41.20
N THR A 436 -11.10 -26.57 -42.53
CA THR A 436 -11.92 -27.41 -43.42
C THR A 436 -11.43 -28.87 -43.46
N GLU A 437 -10.12 -29.10 -43.49
CA GLU A 437 -9.50 -30.43 -43.51
C GLU A 437 -9.54 -31.13 -42.14
N SER A 438 -9.55 -30.37 -41.05
CA SER A 438 -9.55 -30.91 -39.68
C SER A 438 -10.91 -31.40 -39.18
N GLU A 439 -11.99 -31.14 -39.93
CA GLU A 439 -13.39 -31.32 -39.49
C GLU A 439 -13.72 -30.63 -38.14
N GLU A 440 -12.84 -29.77 -37.62
CA GLU A 440 -13.17 -28.93 -36.48
C GLU A 440 -14.28 -27.98 -36.93
N LEU A 441 -15.46 -28.15 -36.34
CA LEU A 441 -16.58 -27.22 -36.51
C LEU A 441 -16.04 -25.81 -36.27
N ASP A 442 -16.00 -24.99 -37.33
CA ASP A 442 -15.91 -23.56 -37.13
C ASP A 442 -17.15 -23.20 -36.31
N TYR A 443 -16.98 -22.94 -35.01
CA TYR A 443 -18.02 -22.49 -34.08
C TYR A 443 -18.54 -21.08 -34.46
N SER A 444 -18.45 -20.71 -35.74
CA SER A 444 -19.11 -19.60 -36.40
C SER A 444 -20.52 -19.96 -36.89
N SER A 445 -21.02 -21.16 -36.56
CA SER A 445 -22.40 -21.55 -36.82
C SER A 445 -23.38 -20.60 -36.11
N SER A 446 -24.46 -20.27 -36.81
CA SER A 446 -25.60 -19.49 -36.34
C SER A 446 -26.05 -19.96 -34.95
N GLY A 447 -25.69 -19.22 -33.89
CA GLY A 447 -26.13 -19.50 -32.51
C GLY A 447 -25.06 -19.39 -31.42
N VAL A 448 -23.77 -19.32 -31.76
CA VAL A 448 -22.69 -19.11 -30.78
C VAL A 448 -22.62 -17.65 -30.35
N LEU A 449 -22.63 -17.40 -29.04
CA LEU A 449 -22.50 -16.06 -28.47
C LEU A 449 -21.07 -15.52 -28.68
N ALA A 450 -20.93 -14.19 -28.74
CA ALA A 450 -19.66 -13.53 -29.06
C ALA A 450 -18.50 -13.95 -28.13
N GLU A 451 -18.80 -14.19 -26.85
CA GLU A 451 -17.86 -14.66 -25.83
C GLU A 451 -17.42 -16.14 -25.98
N GLY A 452 -18.05 -16.92 -26.87
CA GLY A 452 -17.73 -18.33 -27.13
C GLY A 452 -17.07 -18.59 -28.48
N VAL A 453 -16.81 -17.54 -29.28
CA VAL A 453 -16.21 -17.70 -30.61
C VAL A 453 -14.72 -18.00 -30.47
N LYS A 454 -14.26 -19.16 -30.98
CA LYS A 454 -12.83 -19.49 -31.07
C LYS A 454 -12.12 -18.54 -32.03
N LEU A 455 -11.14 -17.77 -31.55
CA LEU A 455 -10.41 -16.79 -32.35
C LEU A 455 -9.38 -17.42 -33.28
N TRP A 456 -8.88 -18.62 -32.95
CA TRP A 456 -7.85 -19.32 -33.71
C TRP A 456 -6.57 -18.49 -33.88
N LEU A 457 -5.93 -18.15 -32.77
CA LEU A 457 -4.55 -17.64 -32.76
C LEU A 457 -3.57 -18.76 -33.16
N PRO A 458 -2.32 -18.46 -33.56
CA PRO A 458 -1.33 -19.49 -33.92
C PRO A 458 -1.21 -20.63 -32.87
N SER A 459 -1.23 -20.31 -31.58
CA SER A 459 -1.22 -21.27 -30.47
C SER A 459 -2.40 -22.25 -30.46
N SER A 460 -3.54 -21.87 -31.04
CA SER A 460 -4.72 -22.73 -31.20
C SER A 460 -4.55 -23.81 -32.27
N VAL A 461 -3.51 -23.72 -33.11
CA VAL A 461 -3.16 -24.72 -34.11
C VAL A 461 -2.12 -25.70 -33.50
N PRO A 462 -2.27 -27.02 -33.70
CA PRO A 462 -1.27 -28.01 -33.29
C PRO A 462 0.14 -27.65 -33.79
N ALA A 463 1.15 -27.82 -32.93
CA ALA A 463 2.52 -27.38 -33.19
C ALA A 463 3.13 -27.99 -34.47
N ASP A 464 2.79 -29.24 -34.78
CA ASP A 464 3.23 -29.97 -35.98
C ASP A 464 2.64 -29.41 -37.30
N ARG A 465 1.56 -28.62 -37.21
CA ARG A 465 0.86 -28.05 -38.36
C ARG A 465 0.88 -26.53 -38.41
N ARG A 466 1.41 -25.85 -37.38
CA ARG A 466 1.39 -24.39 -37.27
C ARG A 466 2.11 -23.68 -38.42
N SER A 467 3.28 -24.18 -38.80
CA SER A 467 4.06 -23.67 -39.96
C SER A 467 3.36 -23.87 -41.32
N GLN A 468 2.34 -24.73 -41.37
CA GLN A 468 1.51 -24.92 -42.56
C GLN A 468 0.35 -23.93 -42.60
N VAL A 469 0.03 -23.25 -41.48
CA VAL A 469 -1.14 -22.38 -41.33
C VAL A 469 -0.76 -20.90 -41.30
N CYS A 470 0.31 -20.56 -40.58
CA CYS A 470 0.82 -19.20 -40.43
C CYS A 470 2.35 -19.17 -40.49
N ASP A 471 2.90 -17.97 -40.68
CA ASP A 471 4.35 -17.72 -40.65
C ASP A 471 4.91 -18.09 -39.27
N THR A 472 6.10 -18.71 -39.25
CA THR A 472 6.82 -19.02 -38.01
C THR A 472 7.04 -17.75 -37.18
N LEU A 473 7.33 -16.62 -37.83
CA LEU A 473 7.53 -15.35 -37.15
C LEU A 473 6.30 -14.92 -36.33
N LEU A 474 5.09 -15.18 -36.85
CA LEU A 474 3.85 -14.83 -36.15
C LEU A 474 3.61 -15.73 -34.92
N SER A 475 3.98 -17.00 -35.01
CA SER A 475 3.93 -17.93 -33.86
C SER A 475 4.95 -17.54 -32.79
N ASP A 476 6.17 -17.18 -33.20
CA ASP A 476 7.24 -16.80 -32.28
C ASP A 476 6.87 -15.49 -31.54
N MET A 477 6.29 -14.52 -32.26
CA MET A 477 5.75 -13.30 -31.66
C MET A 477 4.65 -13.57 -30.62
N GLU A 478 3.73 -14.51 -30.90
CA GLU A 478 2.70 -14.89 -29.94
C GLU A 478 3.28 -15.56 -28.71
N GLU A 479 4.24 -16.47 -28.87
CA GLU A 479 4.93 -17.14 -27.77
C GLU A 479 5.68 -16.15 -26.87
N LEU A 480 6.41 -15.20 -27.47
CA LEU A 480 7.10 -14.12 -26.76
C LEU A 480 6.12 -13.26 -25.95
N LEU A 481 5.02 -12.81 -26.56
CA LEU A 481 4.03 -11.98 -25.89
C LEU A 481 3.30 -12.74 -24.77
N HIS A 482 2.95 -14.02 -24.97
CA HIS A 482 2.36 -14.84 -23.90
C HIS A 482 3.33 -15.11 -22.75
N THR A 483 4.61 -15.34 -23.05
CA THR A 483 5.64 -15.52 -22.03
C THR A 483 5.79 -14.26 -21.18
N ALA A 484 5.84 -13.09 -21.82
CA ALA A 484 5.86 -11.80 -21.14
C ALA A 484 4.60 -11.56 -20.29
N GLN A 485 3.42 -11.92 -20.78
CA GLN A 485 2.18 -11.88 -19.99
C GLN A 485 2.23 -12.78 -18.75
N CYS A 486 2.82 -13.98 -18.86
CA CYS A 486 3.01 -14.86 -17.71
C CYS A 486 3.95 -14.24 -16.68
N HIS A 487 5.03 -13.60 -17.11
CA HIS A 487 5.95 -12.89 -16.22
C HIS A 487 5.28 -11.69 -15.54
N ASP A 488 4.54 -10.87 -16.28
CA ASP A 488 3.79 -9.74 -15.72
C ASP A 488 2.73 -10.20 -14.71
N ALA A 489 2.02 -11.30 -15.01
CA ALA A 489 1.06 -11.90 -14.09
C ALA A 489 1.74 -12.46 -12.83
N LEU A 490 2.90 -13.11 -12.97
CA LEU A 490 3.67 -13.64 -11.85
C LEU A 490 4.22 -12.51 -10.97
N ASN A 491 4.80 -11.48 -11.58
CA ASN A 491 5.27 -10.28 -10.88
C ASN A 491 4.12 -9.57 -10.15
N SER A 492 2.94 -9.47 -10.79
CA SER A 492 1.75 -8.94 -10.13
C SER A 492 1.34 -9.74 -8.90
N ILE A 493 1.44 -11.08 -8.94
CA ILE A 493 1.18 -11.92 -7.76
C ILE A 493 2.23 -11.68 -6.67
N HIS A 494 3.51 -11.57 -7.03
CA HIS A 494 4.58 -11.28 -6.08
C HIS A 494 4.40 -9.94 -5.38
N HIS A 495 3.88 -8.92 -6.07
CA HIS A 495 3.59 -7.61 -5.47
C HIS A 495 2.30 -7.58 -4.64
N ILE A 496 1.40 -8.55 -4.79
CA ILE A 496 0.15 -8.63 -4.00
C ILE A 496 0.37 -9.37 -2.67
N LEU A 497 1.34 -10.29 -2.62
CA LEU A 497 1.69 -11.10 -1.45
C LEU A 497 2.63 -10.34 -0.52
#